data_AF-A0A258QL71-F1
#
_entry.id   AF-A0A258QL71-F1
#
_cell.length_a   1.000
_cell.length_b   1.000
_cell.length_c   1.000
_cell.angle_alpha   90.00
_cell.angle_beta   90.00
_cell.angle_gamma   90.00
#
_symmetry.space_group_name_H-M   'P 1'
#
loop_
_entity.id
_entity.type
_entity.pdbx_description
1 polymer ?
#
loop_
_entity_poly.entity_id
_entity_poly.type
_entity_poly.pdbx_seq_one_letter_code
_entity_poly.pdbx_strand_id
1 'polypeptide(L)'
;WFVEAHQFRIDTTDGIGRPTPEGAHRDGVDFVAVFLLNRVGIKGGETRIFEASGSAGLRFTLSQPWSLLLMNDESMIHESTPIQPIGSYGYRDTLVLTFRSNGFQDSPEHSQQ
;
A
#
# COMPACT_ATOMS: atom_id res chain seq x y z
N TRP A 1 -14.71 2.63 13.80
CA TRP A 1 -13.83 2.24 12.67
C TRP A 1 -14.00 0.77 12.41
N PHE A 2 -14.38 0.45 11.19
CA PHE A 2 -14.28 -0.87 10.59
C PHE A 2 -12.88 -0.96 9.99
N VAL A 3 -12.11 -1.97 10.38
CA VAL A 3 -10.69 -2.06 10.03
C VAL A 3 -10.42 -3.38 9.34
N GLU A 4 -9.90 -3.32 8.11
CA GLU A 4 -9.43 -4.49 7.38
C GLU A 4 -7.91 -4.54 7.43
N ALA A 5 -7.35 -5.75 7.54
CA ALA A 5 -5.92 -5.96 7.67
C ALA A 5 -5.43 -6.88 6.56
N HIS A 6 -4.55 -6.37 5.71
CA HIS A 6 -4.01 -7.08 4.57
C HIS A 6 -2.51 -7.26 4.76
N GLN A 7 -2.07 -8.52 4.84
CA GLN A 7 -0.66 -8.88 4.88
C GLN A 7 -0.21 -9.25 3.48
N PHE A 8 0.81 -8.55 2.99
CA PHE A 8 1.38 -8.80 1.68
C PHE A 8 2.84 -9.16 1.79
N ARG A 9 3.25 -10.18 1.01
CA ARG A 9 4.61 -10.34 0.52
C ARG A 9 4.58 -10.17 -0.99
N ILE A 10 5.34 -9.20 -1.48
CA ILE A 10 5.66 -9.10 -2.91
C ILE A 10 7.10 -9.56 -3.05
N ASP A 11 7.34 -10.55 -3.91
CA ASP A 11 8.68 -11.07 -4.14
C ASP A 11 9.12 -10.98 -5.61
N THR A 12 10.36 -11.39 -5.86
CA THR A 12 11.01 -11.30 -7.16
C THR A 12 11.16 -12.67 -7.84
N THR A 13 10.37 -13.68 -7.45
CA THR A 13 10.48 -15.04 -8.00
C THR A 13 10.30 -15.02 -9.53
N ASP A 14 9.32 -14.25 -10.00
CA ASP A 14 9.03 -14.08 -11.43
C ASP A 14 9.73 -12.84 -12.03
N GLY A 15 10.85 -12.42 -11.43
CA GLY A 15 11.65 -11.27 -11.85
C GLY A 15 11.24 -9.96 -11.18
N ILE A 16 10.30 -9.22 -11.77
CA ILE A 16 9.89 -7.89 -11.25
C ILE A 16 8.60 -8.02 -10.44
N GLY A 17 8.69 -7.81 -9.13
CA GLY A 17 7.53 -7.74 -8.25
C GLY A 17 6.80 -6.39 -8.39
N ARG A 18 5.48 -6.41 -8.57
CA ARG A 18 4.65 -5.21 -8.75
C ARG A 18 3.65 -5.08 -7.61
N PRO A 19 3.93 -4.22 -6.60
CA PRO A 19 3.00 -4.01 -5.50
C PRO A 19 1.67 -3.37 -5.94
N THR A 20 1.73 -2.46 -6.90
CA THR A 20 0.58 -1.68 -7.40
C THR A 20 0.53 -1.75 -8.94
N PRO A 21 0.16 -2.90 -9.55
CA PRO A 21 0.17 -3.08 -11.00
C PRO A 21 -0.78 -2.13 -11.76
N GLU A 22 -1.82 -1.64 -11.10
CA GLU A 22 -2.80 -0.66 -11.57
C GLU A 22 -2.27 0.78 -11.65
N GLY A 23 -1.17 1.08 -10.96
CA GLY A 23 -0.62 2.44 -10.81
C GLY A 23 -1.18 3.17 -9.59
N ALA A 24 -1.09 4.51 -9.60
CA ALA A 24 -1.56 5.34 -8.49
C ALA A 24 -3.07 5.23 -8.29
N HIS A 25 -3.49 4.88 -7.07
CA HIS A 25 -4.89 4.61 -6.73
C HIS A 25 -5.26 5.09 -5.34
N ARG A 26 -6.55 4.94 -5.04
CA ARG A 26 -7.15 5.02 -3.71
C ARG A 26 -7.67 3.65 -3.33
N ASP A 27 -7.71 3.37 -2.03
CA ASP A 27 -8.30 2.13 -1.51
C ASP A 27 -9.82 2.23 -1.36
N GLY A 28 -10.39 3.44 -1.34
CA GLY A 28 -11.84 3.66 -1.22
C GLY A 28 -12.34 3.68 0.22
N VAL A 29 -11.47 4.07 1.15
CA VAL A 29 -11.71 4.12 2.60
C VAL A 29 -11.46 5.53 3.14
N ASP A 30 -11.58 5.75 4.45
CA ASP A 30 -11.29 7.04 5.06
C ASP A 30 -9.77 7.22 5.27
N PHE A 31 -9.09 6.20 5.83
CA PHE A 31 -7.64 6.23 6.08
C PHE A 31 -6.96 4.91 5.72
N VAL A 32 -5.70 5.00 5.33
CA VAL A 32 -4.83 3.86 5.02
C VAL A 32 -3.53 3.99 5.82
N ALA A 33 -3.11 2.89 6.46
CA ALA A 33 -1.83 2.78 7.15
C ALA A 33 -1.02 1.64 6.53
N VAL A 34 0.12 1.98 5.91
CA VAL A 34 1.06 1.02 5.32
C VAL A 34 2.28 0.91 6.20
N PHE A 35 2.43 -0.23 6.89
CA PHE A 35 3.62 -0.58 7.64
C PHE A 35 4.58 -1.36 6.76
N LEU A 36 5.86 -0.95 6.75
CA LEU A 36 6.93 -1.82 6.26
C LEU A 36 7.26 -2.84 7.35
N LEU A 37 7.01 -4.11 7.12
CA LEU A 37 7.40 -5.17 8.06
C LEU A 37 8.83 -5.62 7.81
N ASN A 38 9.18 -5.86 6.54
CA ASN A 38 10.52 -6.29 6.16
C ASN A 38 10.80 -5.96 4.68
N ARG A 39 12.08 -5.78 4.34
CA ARG A 39 12.54 -5.73 2.95
C ARG A 39 13.92 -6.37 2.87
N VAL A 40 14.12 -7.28 1.94
CA VAL A 40 15.38 -8.02 1.82
C VAL A 40 15.77 -8.14 0.36
N GLY A 41 17.04 -7.85 0.05
CA GLY A 41 17.62 -8.15 -1.25
C GLY A 41 17.00 -7.43 -2.45
N ILE A 42 16.32 -6.29 -2.24
CA ILE A 42 15.61 -5.55 -3.30
C ILE A 42 16.02 -4.09 -3.42
N LYS A 43 16.01 -3.60 -4.67
CA LYS A 43 15.92 -2.18 -5.02
C LYS A 43 14.50 -1.84 -5.50
N GLY A 44 14.17 -0.55 -5.56
CA GLY A 44 12.80 -0.11 -5.83
C GLY A 44 11.92 -0.18 -4.58
N GLY A 45 10.60 -0.26 -4.78
CA GLY A 45 9.62 -0.12 -3.71
C GLY A 45 9.56 1.29 -3.12
N GLU A 46 9.94 2.30 -3.92
CA GLU A 46 9.69 3.72 -3.62
C GLU A 46 8.18 3.96 -3.58
N THR A 47 7.72 4.56 -2.50
CA THR A 47 6.35 5.04 -2.34
C THR A 47 6.23 6.43 -2.92
N ARG A 48 5.12 6.66 -3.62
CA ARG A 48 4.77 7.95 -4.19
C ARG A 48 3.35 8.28 -3.79
N ILE A 49 3.14 9.52 -3.35
CA ILE A 49 1.84 10.01 -2.89
C ILE A 49 1.60 11.34 -3.58
N PHE A 50 0.39 11.54 -4.07
CA PHE A 50 -0.03 12.75 -4.76
C PHE A 50 -1.37 13.21 -4.22
N GLU A 51 -1.58 14.52 -4.16
CA GLU A 51 -2.92 15.05 -3.95
C GLU A 51 -3.82 14.67 -5.11
N ALA A 52 -5.03 14.18 -4.83
CA ALA A 52 -5.95 13.73 -5.88
C ALA A 52 -6.41 14.88 -6.81
N SER A 53 -6.38 16.12 -6.33
CA SER A 53 -6.83 17.32 -7.04
C SER A 53 -5.70 18.34 -7.31
N GLY A 54 -4.45 18.00 -6.98
CA GLY A 54 -3.31 18.91 -7.00
C GLY A 54 -2.10 18.36 -7.75
N SER A 55 -1.04 19.16 -7.82
CA SER A 55 0.26 18.74 -8.38
C SER A 55 1.29 18.42 -7.29
N ALA A 56 0.95 18.65 -6.02
CA ALA A 56 1.82 18.33 -4.90
C ALA A 56 1.96 16.82 -4.76
N GLY A 57 3.20 16.37 -4.54
CA GLY A 57 3.48 14.97 -4.30
C GLY A 57 4.79 14.75 -3.58
N LEU A 58 4.89 13.61 -2.93
CA LEU A 58 6.05 13.17 -2.18
C LEU A 58 6.54 11.84 -2.73
N ARG A 59 7.85 11.65 -2.70
CA ARG A 59 8.51 10.39 -3.04
C ARG A 59 9.50 10.04 -1.95
N PHE A 60 9.40 8.83 -1.43
CA PHE A 60 10.31 8.33 -0.42
C PHE A 60 10.26 6.81 -0.41
N THR A 61 11.26 6.20 0.21
CA THR A 61 11.32 4.75 0.35
C THR A 61 11.28 4.40 1.83
N LEU A 62 10.25 3.66 2.25
CA LEU A 62 10.27 3.04 3.58
C LEU A 62 11.43 2.03 3.61
N SER A 63 12.37 2.22 4.52
CA SER A 63 13.62 1.43 4.59
C SER A 63 13.81 0.70 5.90
N GLN A 64 13.28 1.23 7.01
CA GLN A 64 13.37 0.62 8.34
C GLN A 64 12.08 -0.16 8.66
N PRO A 65 12.19 -1.39 9.19
CA PRO A 65 11.04 -2.10 9.74
C PRO A 65 10.24 -1.22 10.70
N TRP A 66 8.91 -1.37 10.64
CA TRP A 66 7.93 -0.59 11.39
C TRP A 66 7.85 0.90 11.03
N SER A 67 8.50 1.35 9.95
CA SER A 67 8.16 2.64 9.36
C SER A 67 6.70 2.60 8.89
N LEU A 68 5.95 3.66 9.23
CA LEU A 68 4.55 3.82 8.90
C LEU A 68 4.37 4.96 7.91
N LEU A 69 3.63 4.69 6.84
CA LEU A 69 2.92 5.70 6.08
C LEU A 69 1.45 5.71 6.50
N LEU A 70 0.97 6.82 7.06
CA LEU A 70 -0.44 7.06 7.34
C LEU A 70 -0.98 8.10 6.35
N MET A 71 -2.11 7.80 5.71
CA MET A 71 -2.70 8.63 4.66
C MET A 71 -4.20 8.85 4.91
N ASN A 72 -4.67 10.06 4.59
CA ASN A 72 -6.07 10.33 4.32
C ASN A 72 -6.37 9.89 2.87
N ASP A 73 -7.06 8.77 2.72
CA ASP A 73 -7.33 8.16 1.40
C ASP A 73 -8.31 9.01 0.58
N GLU A 74 -9.17 9.81 1.22
CA GLU A 74 -10.11 10.68 0.50
C GLU A 74 -9.41 11.79 -0.31
N SER A 75 -8.21 12.21 0.14
CA SER A 75 -7.50 13.36 -0.43
C SER A 75 -6.26 12.99 -1.24
N MET A 76 -5.76 11.75 -1.09
CA MET A 76 -4.47 11.32 -1.62
C MET A 76 -4.63 10.10 -2.51
N ILE A 77 -3.85 10.04 -3.59
CA ILE A 77 -3.62 8.81 -4.35
C ILE A 77 -2.18 8.35 -4.14
N HIS A 78 -1.94 7.04 -4.15
CA HIS A 78 -0.62 6.50 -3.87
C HIS A 78 -0.27 5.33 -4.77
N GLU A 79 1.04 5.13 -4.99
CA GLU A 79 1.58 3.94 -5.65
C GLU A 79 2.90 3.51 -4.98
N SER A 80 3.32 2.28 -5.27
CA SER A 80 4.67 1.82 -4.97
C SER A 80 5.34 1.32 -6.24
N THR A 81 6.52 1.85 -6.54
CA THR A 81 7.28 1.41 -7.71
C THR A 81 7.59 -0.09 -7.64
N PRO A 82 7.76 -0.77 -8.78
CA PRO A 82 8.13 -2.17 -8.79
C PRO A 82 9.43 -2.44 -8.02
N ILE A 83 9.54 -3.63 -7.45
CA ILE A 83 10.75 -4.12 -6.78
C ILE A 83 11.54 -5.00 -7.75
N GLN A 84 12.87 -4.93 -7.66
CA GLN A 84 13.79 -5.78 -8.43
C GLN A 84 14.82 -6.41 -7.50
N PRO A 85 15.22 -7.66 -7.73
CA PRO A 85 16.23 -8.30 -6.91
C PRO A 85 17.59 -7.66 -7.15
N ILE A 86 18.38 -7.55 -6.08
CA ILE A 86 19.79 -7.17 -6.14
C ILE A 86 20.66 -8.41 -6.36
N GLY A 87 20.20 -9.59 -5.92
CA GLY A 87 20.85 -10.88 -6.09
C GLY A 87 19.93 -11.91 -6.74
N SER A 88 19.90 -13.13 -6.18
CA SER A 88 19.06 -14.23 -6.69
C SER A 88 17.58 -14.09 -6.35
N TYR A 89 17.27 -13.49 -5.20
CA TYR A 89 15.91 -13.33 -4.68
C TYR A 89 15.82 -12.13 -3.76
N GLY A 90 14.65 -11.52 -3.70
CA GLY A 90 14.31 -10.50 -2.73
C GLY A 90 12.80 -10.34 -2.57
N TYR A 91 12.39 -9.65 -1.52
CA TYR A 91 10.97 -9.41 -1.22
C TYR A 91 10.76 -8.14 -0.39
N ARG A 92 9.50 -7.70 -0.38
CA ARG A 92 8.96 -6.64 0.48
C ARG A 92 7.71 -7.13 1.17
N ASP A 93 7.71 -7.04 2.50
CA ASP A 93 6.58 -7.40 3.35
C ASP A 93 5.93 -6.13 3.91
N THR A 94 4.60 -6.06 3.80
CA THR A 94 3.81 -4.97 4.37
C THR A 94 2.57 -5.47 5.08
N LEU A 95 2.20 -4.73 6.13
CA LEU A 95 0.86 -4.77 6.70
C LEU A 95 0.15 -3.49 6.28
N VAL A 96 -0.93 -3.64 5.52
CA VAL A 96 -1.83 -2.54 5.15
C VAL A 96 -3.06 -2.64 6.04
N LEU A 97 -3.36 -1.56 6.75
CA LEU A 97 -4.61 -1.41 7.50
C LEU A 97 -5.45 -0.34 6.84
N THR A 98 -6.69 -0.67 6.50
CA THR A 98 -7.66 0.27 5.95
C THR A 98 -8.71 0.56 7.02
N PHE A 99 -9.10 1.83 7.17
CA PHE A 99 -10.02 2.29 8.19
C PHE A 99 -11.21 2.94 7.53
N ARG A 100 -12.41 2.45 7.85
CA ARG A 100 -13.66 2.99 7.34
C ARG A 100 -14.67 3.33 8.44
N SER A 101 -15.32 4.48 8.33
CA SER A 101 -16.20 5.06 9.36
C SER A 101 -17.57 4.37 9.40
N ASN A 102 -18.10 4.04 8.23
CA ASN A 102 -19.51 3.66 8.03
C ASN A 102 -19.77 2.17 7.68
N GLY A 103 -18.77 1.30 7.78
CA GLY A 103 -18.89 -0.14 7.48
C GLY A 103 -17.64 -0.70 6.80
N PHE A 104 -17.53 -2.03 6.68
CA PHE A 104 -16.54 -2.66 5.79
C PHE A 104 -16.90 -2.42 4.33
N GLN A 105 -15.93 -2.47 3.42
CA GLN A 105 -16.14 -2.12 2.02
C GLN A 105 -17.08 -3.06 1.29
N ASP A 106 -16.95 -4.36 1.57
CA ASP A 106 -17.78 -5.42 1.02
C ASP A 106 -18.82 -5.94 2.04
N SER A 107 -19.32 -5.07 2.92
CA SER A 107 -20.41 -5.47 3.82
C SER A 107 -21.59 -5.95 2.98
N PRO A 108 -22.10 -7.19 3.17
CA PRO A 108 -23.32 -7.60 2.50
C PRO A 108 -24.40 -6.59 2.87
N GLU A 109 -25.07 -5.99 1.88
CA GLU A 109 -26.18 -5.10 2.16
C GLU A 109 -27.17 -5.83 3.06
N HIS A 110 -27.59 -5.19 4.15
CA HIS A 110 -28.79 -5.59 4.89
C HIS A 110 -30.05 -5.27 4.05
N SER A 111 -30.09 -5.78 2.82
CA SER A 111 -31.22 -5.73 1.92
C SER A 111 -31.95 -7.06 2.00
N GLN A 112 -32.58 -7.35 3.16
CA GLN A 112 -33.74 -8.22 3.39
C GLN A 112 -33.83 -8.67 4.87
N GLN A 113 -34.63 -7.96 5.65
CA GLN A 113 -35.49 -8.54 6.70
C GLN A 113 -36.85 -7.86 6.65
#